data_AF-A0A952J4R3-F1
#
_entry.id   AF-A0A952J4R3-F1
#
_cell.length_a   1.000
_cell.length_b   1.000
_cell.length_c   1.000
_cell.angle_alpha   90.00
_cell.angle_beta   90.00
_cell.angle_gamma   90.00
#
_symmetry.space_group_name_H-M   'P 1'
#
loop_
_entity.id
_entity.type
_entity.pdbx_description
1 polymer ?
#
loop_
_entity_poly.entity_id
_entity_poly.type
_entity_poly.pdbx_seq_one_letter_code
_entity_poly.pdbx_strand_id
1 'polypeptide(L)'
;MATDCPITQKYMHTIRLLAKRYKKQLTVTGYFPAGLTPQAERDFRKEYSVPALVKLVDDKSHAYTNRLGANITPEAFLLDSKGAIIYSGAIDNWFFELGRYRPTVTEHYLVDAIEASLKGGVPAITSTEAVGCSIQKSNQKEHLHPH
;
A
#
# COMPACT_ATOMS: atom_id res chain seq x y z
N MET A 1 -3.80 -3.60 1.31
CA MET A 1 -4.40 -3.03 2.54
C MET A 1 -5.54 -3.92 3.01
N ALA A 2 -5.97 -3.81 4.26
CA ALA A 2 -7.16 -4.52 4.76
C ALA A 2 -7.94 -3.61 5.71
N THR A 3 -9.27 -3.61 5.64
CA THR A 3 -10.13 -2.67 6.39
C THR A 3 -10.10 -2.89 7.90
N ASP A 4 -9.86 -4.12 8.32
CA ASP A 4 -9.79 -4.60 9.71
C ASP A 4 -8.35 -4.65 10.27
N CYS A 5 -7.34 -4.31 9.47
CA CYS A 5 -5.94 -4.33 9.89
C CYS A 5 -5.60 -3.06 10.70
N PRO A 6 -5.21 -3.16 11.99
CA PRO A 6 -4.91 -2.00 12.82
C PRO A 6 -3.76 -1.13 12.29
N ILE A 7 -2.80 -1.76 11.60
CA ILE A 7 -1.67 -1.05 10.99
C ILE A 7 -2.15 -0.20 9.81
N THR A 8 -2.99 -0.78 8.93
CA THR A 8 -3.66 -0.04 7.84
C THR A 8 -4.43 1.16 8.39
N GLN A 9 -5.27 0.93 9.40
CA GLN A 9 -6.11 1.96 10.02
C GLN A 9 -5.26 3.11 10.60
N LYS A 10 -4.18 2.79 11.32
CA LYS A 10 -3.23 3.77 11.87
C LYS A 10 -2.54 4.60 10.79
N TYR A 11 -2.16 3.97 9.66
CA TYR A 11 -1.53 4.69 8.54
C TYR A 11 -2.48 5.56 7.71
N MET A 12 -3.80 5.45 7.89
CA MET A 12 -4.74 6.22 7.07
C MET A 12 -4.54 7.73 7.18
N HIS A 13 -4.15 8.24 8.36
CA HIS A 13 -3.80 9.64 8.52
C HIS A 13 -2.61 10.04 7.62
N THR A 14 -1.51 9.28 7.68
CA THR A 14 -0.33 9.51 6.84
C THR A 14 -0.67 9.44 5.36
N ILE A 15 -1.41 8.41 4.94
CA ILE A 15 -1.82 8.23 3.53
C ILE A 15 -2.61 9.45 3.04
N ARG A 16 -3.55 9.96 3.85
CA ARG A 16 -4.32 11.17 3.51
C ARG A 16 -3.43 12.39 3.32
N LEU A 17 -2.44 12.58 4.21
CA LEU A 17 -1.51 13.70 4.11
C LEU A 17 -0.66 13.61 2.85
N LEU A 18 -0.11 12.42 2.54
CA LEU A 18 0.65 12.17 1.32
C LEU A 18 -0.20 12.43 0.07
N ALA A 19 -1.40 11.88 0.04
CA ALA A 19 -2.29 12.02 -1.10
C ALA A 19 -2.71 13.48 -1.33
N LYS A 20 -2.90 14.27 -0.25
CA LYS A 20 -3.16 15.72 -0.34
C LYS A 20 -1.92 16.51 -0.78
N ARG A 21 -0.75 16.19 -0.22
CA ARG A 21 0.53 16.87 -0.50
C ARG A 21 0.95 16.71 -1.97
N TYR A 22 0.85 15.49 -2.50
CA TYR A 22 1.29 15.15 -3.85
C TYR A 22 0.16 15.03 -4.86
N LYS A 23 -1.02 15.61 -4.58
CA LYS A 23 -2.24 15.46 -5.42
C LYS A 23 -2.08 15.86 -6.89
N LYS A 24 -1.07 16.70 -7.20
CA LYS A 24 -0.79 17.16 -8.57
C LYS A 24 0.23 16.27 -9.30
N GLN A 25 0.98 15.46 -8.55
CA GLN A 25 2.08 14.66 -9.08
C GLN A 25 1.80 13.15 -9.03
N LEU A 26 0.98 12.70 -8.07
CA LEU A 26 0.74 11.29 -7.80
C LEU A 26 -0.75 10.97 -7.76
N THR A 27 -1.07 9.75 -8.18
CA THR A 27 -2.35 9.10 -7.88
C THR A 27 -2.12 8.09 -6.76
N VAL A 28 -2.96 8.12 -5.73
CA VAL A 28 -2.89 7.17 -4.60
C VAL A 28 -4.04 6.18 -4.70
N THR A 29 -3.70 4.89 -4.70
CA THR A 29 -4.67 3.78 -4.79
C THR A 29 -4.38 2.75 -3.70
N GLY A 30 -5.38 2.40 -2.89
CA GLY A 30 -5.33 1.31 -1.93
C GLY A 30 -6.02 0.07 -2.49
N TYR A 31 -5.27 -1.03 -2.64
CA TYR A 31 -5.79 -2.33 -3.08
C TYR A 31 -6.12 -3.22 -1.87
N PHE A 32 -7.26 -3.90 -1.90
CA PHE A 32 -7.78 -4.72 -0.80
C PHE A 32 -7.89 -6.20 -1.22
N PRO A 33 -6.83 -7.01 -1.08
CA PRO A 33 -6.81 -8.41 -1.52
C PRO A 33 -7.72 -9.35 -0.71
N ALA A 34 -8.12 -8.96 0.50
CA ALA A 34 -9.11 -9.70 1.30
C ALA A 34 -10.56 -9.44 0.84
N GLY A 35 -10.77 -8.51 -0.09
CA GLY A 35 -12.08 -8.06 -0.52
C GLY A 35 -12.43 -6.67 0.01
N LEU A 36 -13.19 -5.91 -0.77
CA LEU A 36 -13.77 -4.63 -0.35
C LEU A 36 -15.17 -4.48 -0.91
N THR A 37 -16.19 -4.75 -0.09
CA THR A 37 -17.58 -4.55 -0.50
C THR A 37 -17.92 -3.05 -0.59
N PRO A 38 -18.92 -2.65 -1.39
CA PRO A 38 -19.32 -1.24 -1.47
C PRO A 38 -19.72 -0.63 -0.12
N GLN A 39 -20.32 -1.43 0.78
CA GLN A 39 -20.67 -0.97 2.12
C GLN A 39 -19.41 -0.77 2.98
N ALA A 40 -18.50 -1.75 2.99
CA ALA A 40 -17.23 -1.64 3.71
C ALA A 40 -16.38 -0.47 3.19
N GLU A 41 -16.36 -0.22 1.87
CA GLU A 41 -15.69 0.94 1.30
C GLU A 41 -16.28 2.25 1.84
N ARG A 42 -17.62 2.39 1.83
CA ARG A 42 -18.28 3.61 2.35
C ARG A 42 -17.97 3.83 3.83
N ASP A 43 -18.05 2.78 4.63
CA ASP A 43 -17.79 2.84 6.07
C ASP A 43 -16.34 3.19 6.34
N PHE A 44 -15.40 2.54 5.66
CA PHE A 44 -13.97 2.81 5.77
C PHE A 44 -13.62 4.25 5.34
N ARG A 45 -14.20 4.72 4.23
CA ARG A 45 -14.01 6.11 3.78
C ARG A 45 -14.51 7.11 4.82
N LYS A 46 -15.66 6.86 5.42
CA LYS A 46 -16.26 7.74 6.44
C LYS A 46 -15.43 7.74 7.71
N GLU A 47 -15.13 6.57 8.25
CA GLU A 47 -14.42 6.38 9.52
C GLU A 47 -13.02 7.01 9.47
N TYR A 48 -12.26 6.73 8.42
CA TYR A 48 -10.89 7.22 8.27
C TYR A 48 -10.79 8.53 7.49
N SER A 49 -11.93 9.17 7.17
CA SER A 49 -12.07 10.37 6.34
C SER A 49 -11.18 10.36 5.09
N VAL A 50 -11.26 9.25 4.34
CA VAL A 50 -10.48 9.01 3.13
C VAL A 50 -11.00 9.90 2.00
N PRO A 51 -10.19 10.83 1.46
CA PRO A 51 -10.65 11.75 0.42
C PRO A 51 -10.91 11.01 -0.89
N ALA A 52 -11.80 11.56 -1.72
CA ALA A 52 -12.16 10.98 -3.02
C ALA A 52 -10.95 10.82 -3.98
N LEU A 53 -9.89 11.60 -3.78
CA LEU A 53 -8.65 11.49 -4.56
C LEU A 53 -7.85 10.20 -4.27
N VAL A 54 -8.13 9.52 -3.15
CA VAL A 54 -7.60 8.18 -2.86
C VAL A 54 -8.60 7.15 -3.39
N LYS A 55 -8.16 6.38 -4.38
CA LYS A 55 -8.93 5.27 -4.92
C LYS A 55 -8.82 4.08 -3.97
N LEU A 56 -9.94 3.41 -3.70
CA LEU A 56 -9.98 2.16 -2.96
C LEU A 56 -10.47 1.10 -3.94
N VAL A 57 -9.73 0.02 -4.10
CA VAL A 57 -9.98 -0.99 -5.13
C VAL A 57 -10.11 -2.34 -4.46
N ASP A 58 -11.23 -3.00 -4.70
CA ASP A 58 -11.39 -4.41 -4.41
C ASP A 58 -10.43 -5.23 -5.30
N ASP A 59 -9.45 -5.88 -4.68
CA ASP A 59 -8.48 -6.73 -5.37
C ASP A 59 -8.63 -8.20 -4.94
N LYS A 60 -9.87 -8.65 -4.69
CA LYS A 60 -10.15 -10.03 -4.28
C LYS A 60 -9.64 -11.11 -5.27
N SER A 61 -9.45 -10.74 -6.54
CA SER A 61 -8.84 -11.63 -7.54
C SER A 61 -7.30 -11.67 -7.48
N HIS A 62 -6.68 -10.86 -6.63
CA HIS A 62 -5.23 -10.68 -6.48
C HIS A 62 -4.52 -10.22 -7.76
N ALA A 63 -5.22 -9.64 -8.72
CA ALA A 63 -4.65 -9.24 -10.01
C ALA A 63 -3.55 -8.16 -9.83
N TYR A 64 -3.80 -7.17 -8.98
CA TYR A 64 -2.83 -6.10 -8.73
C TYR A 64 -1.75 -6.53 -7.73
N THR A 65 -2.16 -7.18 -6.65
CA THR A 65 -1.26 -7.70 -5.62
C THR A 65 -0.21 -8.65 -6.24
N ASN A 66 -0.62 -9.60 -7.08
CA ASN A 66 0.31 -10.53 -7.73
C ASN A 66 1.24 -9.82 -8.71
N ARG A 67 0.72 -8.86 -9.49
CA ARG A 67 1.52 -8.09 -10.45
C ARG A 67 2.60 -7.25 -9.76
N LEU A 68 2.30 -6.72 -8.57
CA LEU A 68 3.25 -5.95 -7.76
C LEU A 68 4.20 -6.83 -6.94
N GLY A 69 3.95 -8.14 -6.88
CA GLY A 69 4.69 -9.05 -6.01
C GLY A 69 4.45 -8.82 -4.52
N ALA A 70 3.34 -8.17 -4.16
CA ALA A 70 3.02 -7.84 -2.78
C ALA A 70 2.71 -9.11 -1.95
N ASN A 71 3.28 -9.19 -0.75
CA ASN A 71 3.10 -10.34 0.14
C ASN A 71 2.61 -9.93 1.53
N ILE A 72 2.67 -8.64 1.87
CA ILE A 72 2.34 -8.11 3.21
C ILE A 72 1.30 -6.99 3.09
N THR A 73 0.47 -6.83 4.13
CA THR A 73 -0.43 -5.68 4.24
C THR A 73 -0.32 -4.96 5.58
N PRO A 74 -0.14 -3.62 5.59
CA PRO A 74 0.07 -2.76 4.43
C PRO A 74 1.49 -2.85 3.85
N GLU A 75 1.62 -2.68 2.54
CA GLU A 75 2.88 -2.56 1.79
C GLU A 75 2.69 -1.45 0.73
N ALA A 76 3.67 -0.57 0.59
CA ALA A 76 3.64 0.58 -0.30
C ALA A 76 4.46 0.33 -1.56
N PHE A 77 3.95 0.76 -2.70
CA PHE A 77 4.63 0.70 -3.99
C PHE A 77 4.61 2.08 -4.64
N LEU A 78 5.77 2.56 -5.08
CA LEU A 78 5.89 3.73 -5.95
C LEU A 78 6.19 3.24 -7.36
N LEU A 79 5.35 3.63 -8.31
CA LEU A 79 5.52 3.30 -9.73
C LEU A 79 5.89 4.56 -10.52
N ASP A 80 6.70 4.40 -11.55
CA ASP A 80 6.94 5.44 -12.55
C ASP A 80 5.75 5.55 -13.55
N SER A 81 5.83 6.50 -14.48
CA SER A 81 4.80 6.69 -15.51
C SER A 81 4.67 5.53 -16.51
N LYS A 82 5.65 4.62 -16.55
CA LYS A 82 5.66 3.40 -17.36
C LYS A 82 5.19 2.17 -16.57
N GLY A 83 4.89 2.33 -15.28
CA GLY A 83 4.47 1.26 -14.39
C GLY A 83 5.62 0.43 -13.81
N ALA A 84 6.88 0.89 -13.93
CA ALA A 84 8.02 0.25 -13.29
C ALA A 84 8.07 0.60 -11.79
N ILE A 85 8.45 -0.38 -10.96
CA ILE A 85 8.57 -0.18 -9.51
C ILE A 85 9.84 0.62 -9.21
N ILE A 86 9.66 1.81 -8.65
CA ILE A 86 10.73 2.68 -8.14
C ILE A 86 11.03 2.33 -6.67
N TYR A 87 9.98 2.03 -5.90
CA TYR A 87 10.08 1.69 -4.48
C TYR A 87 9.03 0.65 -4.08
N SER A 88 9.41 -0.27 -3.19
CA SER A 88 8.50 -1.23 -2.54
C SER A 88 8.84 -1.43 -1.06
N GLY A 89 7.85 -1.46 -0.17
CA GLY A 89 8.08 -1.83 1.24
C GLY A 89 7.25 -1.04 2.23
N ALA A 90 7.82 -0.76 3.41
CA ALA A 90 7.18 0.04 4.46
C ALA A 90 6.94 1.49 4.01
N ILE A 91 5.95 2.16 4.61
CA ILE A 91 5.72 3.60 4.36
C ILE A 91 6.85 4.44 5.00
N ASP A 92 7.23 4.06 6.22
CA ASP A 92 8.21 4.69 7.09
C ASP A 92 8.65 3.67 8.15
N ASN A 93 9.51 4.08 9.09
CA ASN A 93 9.93 3.21 10.20
C ASN A 93 9.02 3.25 11.45
N TRP A 94 7.76 3.68 11.30
CA TRP A 94 6.84 3.79 12.43
C TRP A 94 6.58 2.43 13.06
N PHE A 95 6.20 1.43 12.26
CA PHE A 95 6.07 0.04 12.72
C PHE A 95 7.35 -0.73 12.41
N PHE A 96 7.88 -1.43 13.40
CA PHE A 96 9.07 -2.28 13.24
C PHE A 96 8.77 -3.76 13.54
N GLU A 97 7.60 -4.07 14.09
CA GLU A 97 7.08 -5.42 14.29
C GLU A 97 5.55 -5.35 14.39
N LEU A 98 4.86 -6.48 14.18
CA LEU A 98 3.42 -6.57 14.34
C LEU A 98 3.00 -6.08 15.75
N GLY A 99 2.14 -5.05 15.77
CA GLY A 99 1.64 -4.46 17.01
C GLY A 99 2.64 -3.56 17.75
N ARG A 100 3.89 -3.39 17.25
CA ARG A 100 4.91 -2.55 17.89
C ARG A 100 5.32 -1.41 16.96
N TYR A 101 5.27 -0.20 17.51
CA TYR A 101 5.58 1.01 16.77
C TYR A 101 6.35 2.02 17.63
N ARG A 102 7.10 2.88 16.95
CA ARG A 102 7.89 3.94 17.57
C ARG A 102 7.00 5.11 18.00
N PRO A 103 7.35 5.83 19.08
CA PRO A 103 6.68 7.09 19.43
C PRO A 103 6.87 8.15 18.35
N THR A 104 8.03 8.13 17.68
CA THR A 104 8.44 9.10 16.68
C THR A 104 8.98 8.36 15.46
N VAL A 105 8.53 8.78 14.27
CA VAL A 105 9.07 8.33 12.98
C VAL A 105 10.35 9.10 12.68
N THR A 106 11.42 8.39 12.30
CA THR A 106 12.73 8.99 11.99
C THR A 106 13.20 8.72 10.57
N GLU A 107 12.57 7.78 9.86
CA GLU A 107 12.88 7.45 8.47
C GLU A 107 11.59 7.40 7.67
N HIS A 108 11.55 8.09 6.53
CA HIS A 108 10.33 8.32 5.75
C HIS A 108 10.45 7.72 4.35
N TYR A 109 10.72 6.41 4.28
CA TYR A 109 11.10 5.70 3.05
C TYR A 109 10.26 6.06 1.82
N LEU A 110 8.92 6.03 1.93
CA LEU A 110 8.05 6.33 0.79
C LEU A 110 8.12 7.82 0.39
N VAL A 111 8.23 8.73 1.36
CA VAL A 111 8.37 10.18 1.09
C VAL A 111 9.69 10.45 0.40
N ASP A 112 10.77 9.86 0.91
CA ASP A 112 12.11 10.02 0.33
C ASP A 112 12.13 9.46 -1.09
N ALA A 113 11.46 8.33 -1.32
CA ALA A 113 11.29 7.75 -2.66
C ALA A 113 10.53 8.67 -3.63
N ILE A 114 9.41 9.24 -3.17
CA ILE A 114 8.62 10.18 -3.95
C ILE A 114 9.44 11.43 -4.29
N GLU A 115 10.07 12.05 -3.29
CA GLU A 115 10.80 13.31 -3.48
C GLU A 115 12.03 13.14 -4.38
N ALA A 116 12.73 12.00 -4.29
CA ALA A 116 13.83 11.68 -5.21
C ALA A 116 13.32 11.51 -6.65
N SER A 117 12.24 10.75 -6.84
CA SER A 117 11.64 10.53 -8.16
C SER A 117 11.14 11.81 -8.81
N LEU A 118 10.46 12.69 -8.05
CA LEU A 118 9.97 13.98 -8.55
C LEU A 118 11.09 14.94 -8.97
N LYS A 119 12.30 14.77 -8.44
CA LYS A 119 13.51 15.51 -8.84
C LYS A 119 14.23 14.87 -10.04
N GLY A 120 13.69 13.79 -10.60
CA GLY A 120 14.30 13.02 -11.69
C GLY A 120 15.47 12.12 -11.24
N GLY A 121 15.61 11.90 -9.93
CA GLY A 121 16.64 11.04 -9.35
C GLY A 121 16.16 9.63 -9.03
N VAL A 122 17.11 8.79 -8.61
CA VAL A 122 16.84 7.46 -8.05
C VAL A 122 16.87 7.59 -6.52
N PRO A 123 15.90 7.01 -5.80
CA PRO A 123 15.93 7.07 -4.35
C PRO A 123 17.06 6.23 -3.77
N ALA A 124 17.62 6.70 -2.64
CA ALA A 124 18.72 6.00 -1.97
C ALA A 124 18.30 4.61 -1.46
N ILE A 125 17.03 4.47 -1.08
CA ILE A 125 16.42 3.20 -0.68
C ILE A 125 15.31 2.89 -1.67
N THR A 126 15.45 1.78 -2.38
CA THR A 126 14.46 1.28 -3.35
C THR A 126 13.59 0.16 -2.78
N SER A 127 14.00 -0.47 -1.68
CA SER A 127 13.19 -1.51 -1.03
C SER A 127 13.40 -1.54 0.48
N THR A 128 12.33 -1.80 1.23
CA THR A 128 12.38 -2.12 2.66
C THR A 128 11.43 -3.29 2.98
N GLU A 129 11.58 -3.88 4.16
CA GLU A 129 10.61 -4.87 4.64
C GLU A 129 9.34 -4.18 5.15
N ALA A 130 8.19 -4.59 4.64
CA ALA A 130 6.90 -4.13 5.15
C ALA A 130 6.52 -4.89 6.43
N VAL A 131 5.91 -4.17 7.39
CA VAL A 131 5.41 -4.75 8.64
C VAL A 131 3.89 -4.87 8.57
N GLY A 132 3.40 -6.11 8.60
CA GLY A 132 1.99 -6.37 8.41
C GLY A 132 1.61 -7.84 8.34
N CYS A 133 0.33 -8.09 8.11
CA CYS A 133 -0.17 -9.45 7.94
C CYS A 133 0.13 -9.96 6.53
N SER A 134 0.47 -11.25 6.42
CA SER A 134 0.67 -11.89 5.12
C SER A 134 -0.61 -11.92 4.31
N ILE A 135 -0.48 -11.66 3.00
CA ILE A 135 -1.57 -11.79 2.06
C ILE A 135 -1.78 -13.28 1.77
N GLN A 136 -2.97 -13.78 2.07
CA GLN A 136 -3.33 -15.13 1.67
C GLN A 136 -3.39 -15.19 0.15
N LYS A 137 -2.45 -15.91 -0.48
CA LYS A 137 -2.49 -16.14 -1.92
C LYS A 137 -3.65 -17.07 -2.22
N SER A 138 -4.51 -16.70 -3.16
CA SER A 138 -5.48 -17.64 -3.70
C SER A 138 -4.70 -18.81 -4.31
N ASN A 139 -4.87 -19.99 -3.72
CA ASN A 139 -4.27 -21.21 -4.21
C ASN A 139 -4.99 -21.54 -5.53
N GLN A 140 -4.55 -20.94 -6.64
CA GLN A 140 -4.88 -21.41 -7.98
C GLN A 140 -4.25 -22.80 -8.07
N LYS A 141 -4.97 -23.83 -7.64
CA LYS A 141 -4.62 -25.19 -8.02
C LYS A 141 -4.57 -25.18 -9.55
N GLU A 142 -3.38 -25.38 -10.09
CA GLU A 142 -3.18 -25.86 -11.45
C GLU A 142 -4.18 -27.02 -11.66
N HIS A 143 -5.27 -26.73 -12.35
CA HIS A 143 -6.08 -27.76 -12.95
C HIS A 143 -5.35 -28.19 -14.23
N LEU A 144 -4.18 -28.80 -14.03
CA LEU A 144 -3.52 -29.59 -15.05
C LEU A 144 -4.36 -30.87 -15.16
N HIS A 145 -5.36 -30.87 -16.04
CA HIS A 145 -5.99 -32.11 -16.49
C HIS A 145 -5.04 -32.75 -17.52
N PRO A 146 -4.47 -33.94 -17.25
CA PRO A 146 -3.90 -34.75 -18.32
C PRO A 146 -5.05 -35.50 -19.00
N HIS A 147 -5.30 -35.19 -20.27
CA HIS A 147 -5.97 -36.09 -21.21
C HIS A 147 -5.22 -36.08 -22.52
#